data_AF-A0A532CMA2-F1
#
_entry.id   AF-A0A532CMA2-F1
#
_cell.length_a   1.000
_cell.length_b   1.000
_cell.length_c   1.000
_cell.angle_alpha   90.00
_cell.angle_beta   90.00
_cell.angle_gamma   90.00
#
_symmetry.space_group_name_H-M   'P 1'
#
loop_
_entity.id
_entity.type
_entity.pdbx_description
1 polymer ?
#
loop_
_entity_poly.entity_id
_entity_poly.type
_entity_poly.pdbx_seq_one_letter_code
_entity_poly.pdbx_strand_id
1 'polypeptide(L)'
;MFYGLIDGSAVEVMVLLVWLHVLAAVAWIGGAIFLSLVLVPVLRREAFASQKAVLIRTTALRFRAVVWVSIATLLLTGPMLLHQRGIPIADPARWPTILSVKLSLVAILLLFTVTHDLILGPRVGRILQIPAESRTSSDHTIVAWSPWVARSSLLLALAVLMAAVVLVRT
;
A
#
# COMPACT_ATOMS: atom_id res chain seq x y z
N MET A 1 -34.67 -29.14 2.59
CA MET A 1 -33.47 -29.44 3.41
C MET A 1 -32.14 -29.15 2.69
N PHE A 2 -32.12 -28.43 1.55
CA PHE A 2 -30.88 -28.04 0.84
C PHE A 2 -30.48 -26.56 1.03
N TYR A 3 -31.36 -25.72 1.60
CA TYR A 3 -31.08 -24.29 1.82
C TYR A 3 -30.04 -24.02 2.93
N GLY A 4 -29.94 -24.88 3.96
CA GLY A 4 -29.02 -24.65 5.09
C GLY A 4 -27.53 -24.95 4.81
N LEU A 5 -27.19 -25.68 3.74
CA LEU A 5 -25.80 -26.01 3.39
C LEU A 5 -25.16 -24.99 2.42
N ILE A 6 -25.98 -24.28 1.64
CA ILE A 6 -25.52 -23.23 0.71
C ILE A 6 -25.23 -21.93 1.47
N ASP A 7 -26.02 -21.61 2.51
CA ASP A 7 -25.79 -20.43 3.34
C ASP A 7 -24.48 -20.49 4.13
N GLY A 8 -24.08 -21.66 4.63
CA GLY A 8 -22.83 -21.83 5.37
C GLY A 8 -21.59 -21.56 4.52
N SER A 9 -21.51 -22.17 3.34
CA SER A 9 -20.34 -22.02 2.45
C SER A 9 -20.20 -20.61 1.88
N ALA A 10 -21.31 -19.93 1.55
CA ALA A 10 -21.27 -18.56 1.07
C ALA A 10 -20.79 -17.57 2.14
N VAL A 11 -21.25 -17.77 3.39
CA VAL A 11 -20.80 -16.97 4.55
C VAL A 11 -19.33 -17.22 4.85
N GLU A 12 -18.88 -18.48 4.84
CA GLU A 12 -17.47 -18.83 5.04
C GLU A 12 -16.55 -18.18 3.99
N VAL A 13 -16.95 -18.22 2.70
CA VAL A 13 -16.20 -17.58 1.61
C VAL A 13 -16.14 -16.07 1.79
N MET A 14 -17.26 -15.42 2.13
CA MET A 14 -17.29 -13.98 2.42
C MET A 14 -16.34 -13.62 3.57
N VAL A 15 -16.41 -14.36 4.69
CA VAL A 15 -15.55 -14.12 5.86
C VAL A 15 -14.08 -14.25 5.49
N LEU A 16 -13.71 -15.28 4.72
CA LEU A 16 -12.34 -15.47 4.26
C LEU A 16 -11.88 -14.33 3.33
N LEU A 17 -12.72 -13.90 2.39
CA LEU A 17 -12.40 -12.78 1.48
C LEU A 17 -12.21 -11.48 2.24
N VAL A 18 -13.09 -11.17 3.21
CA VAL A 18 -12.95 -9.99 4.08
C VAL A 18 -11.67 -10.09 4.90
N TRP A 19 -11.40 -11.24 5.51
CA TRP A 19 -10.19 -11.46 6.30
C TRP A 19 -8.93 -11.25 5.48
N LEU A 20 -8.85 -11.83 4.28
CA LEU A 20 -7.72 -11.64 3.35
C LEU A 20 -7.57 -10.18 2.91
N HIS A 21 -8.68 -9.51 2.57
CA HIS A 21 -8.68 -8.11 2.15
C HIS A 21 -8.16 -7.20 3.27
N VAL A 22 -8.65 -7.40 4.50
CA VAL A 22 -8.22 -6.62 5.67
C VAL A 22 -6.77 -6.96 6.04
N LEU A 23 -6.37 -8.22 6.01
CA LEU A 23 -4.99 -8.62 6.28
C LEU A 23 -4.01 -7.95 5.31
N ALA A 24 -4.32 -7.94 4.02
CA ALA A 24 -3.52 -7.25 3.02
C ALA A 24 -3.44 -5.73 3.26
N ALA A 25 -4.59 -5.10 3.57
CA ALA A 25 -4.61 -3.68 3.91
C ALA A 25 -3.77 -3.36 5.15
N VAL A 26 -3.88 -4.17 6.22
CA VAL A 26 -3.14 -4.00 7.47
C VAL A 26 -1.64 -4.24 7.26
N ALA A 27 -1.25 -5.27 6.51
CA ALA A 27 0.15 -5.55 6.22
C ALA A 27 0.82 -4.39 5.47
N TRP A 28 0.13 -3.82 4.47
CA TRP A 28 0.63 -2.68 3.72
C TRP A 28 0.67 -1.41 4.59
N ILE A 29 -0.45 -1.01 5.19
CA ILE A 29 -0.54 0.24 5.97
C ILE A 29 0.38 0.17 7.19
N GLY A 30 0.33 -0.93 7.94
CA GLY A 30 1.15 -1.14 9.14
C GLY A 30 2.65 -1.14 8.83
N GLY A 31 3.06 -1.79 7.75
CA GLY A 31 4.46 -1.75 7.30
C GLY A 31 4.89 -0.34 6.87
N ALA A 32 4.04 0.40 6.16
CA ALA A 32 4.33 1.78 5.77
C ALA A 32 4.46 2.71 6.99
N ILE A 33 3.63 2.53 8.02
CA ILE A 33 3.72 3.21 9.30
C ILE A 33 5.04 2.87 9.98
N PHE A 34 5.36 1.58 10.13
CA PHE A 34 6.60 1.13 10.76
C PHE A 34 7.85 1.70 10.08
N LEU A 35 7.92 1.62 8.75
CA LEU A 35 9.04 2.18 8.00
C LEU A 35 9.16 3.70 8.20
N SER A 36 8.05 4.42 8.12
CA SER A 36 8.04 5.89 8.15
C SER A 36 8.30 6.48 9.54
N LEU A 37 7.74 5.86 10.58
CA LEU A 37 7.73 6.41 11.95
C LEU A 37 8.75 5.74 12.88
N VAL A 38 9.21 4.54 12.56
CA VAL A 38 10.13 3.79 13.43
C VAL A 38 11.47 3.56 12.73
N LEU A 39 11.50 2.79 11.64
CA LEU A 39 12.75 2.35 11.03
C LEU A 39 13.58 3.52 10.47
N VAL A 40 12.96 4.38 9.65
CA VAL A 40 13.68 5.51 9.05
C VAL A 40 14.23 6.47 10.12
N PRO A 41 13.45 6.90 11.13
CA PRO A 41 13.97 7.71 12.23
C PRO A 41 15.13 7.07 12.99
N VAL A 42 15.05 5.77 13.30
CA VAL A 42 16.14 5.04 13.99
C VAL A 42 17.42 5.04 13.15
N LEU A 43 17.32 4.69 11.86
CA LEU A 43 18.47 4.62 10.96
C LEU A 43 19.04 5.99 10.57
N ARG A 44 18.37 7.10 10.91
CA ARG A 44 18.91 8.46 10.71
C ARG A 44 19.89 8.88 11.81
N ARG A 45 20.00 8.15 12.92
CA ARG A 45 20.97 8.46 13.99
C ARG A 45 22.40 8.20 13.51
N GLU A 46 23.35 9.03 13.96
CA GLU A 46 24.77 8.94 13.59
C GLU A 46 25.39 7.57 13.84
N ALA A 47 24.93 6.87 14.89
CA ALA A 47 25.36 5.50 15.21
C ALA A 47 25.17 4.50 14.05
N PHE A 48 24.30 4.79 13.08
CA PHE A 48 24.02 3.92 11.93
C PHE A 48 24.52 4.49 10.60
N ALA A 49 25.30 5.57 10.60
CA ALA A 49 25.68 6.29 9.37
C ALA A 49 26.27 5.38 8.27
N SER A 50 27.13 4.42 8.65
CA SER A 50 27.77 3.48 7.71
C SER A 50 26.83 2.39 7.17
N GLN A 51 25.81 1.98 7.92
CA GLN A 51 24.92 0.86 7.58
C GLN A 51 23.55 1.32 7.05
N LYS A 52 23.16 2.57 7.34
CA LYS A 52 21.84 3.15 7.04
C LYS A 52 21.40 2.89 5.60
N ALA A 53 22.25 3.17 4.62
CA ALA A 53 21.89 3.03 3.20
C ALA A 53 21.57 1.58 2.83
N VAL A 54 22.39 0.63 3.29
CA VAL A 54 22.21 -0.80 3.04
C VAL A 54 20.97 -1.34 3.74
N LEU A 55 20.77 -0.98 5.01
CA LEU A 55 19.61 -1.43 5.80
C LEU A 55 18.29 -0.89 5.26
N ILE A 56 18.23 0.42 4.90
CA ILE A 56 17.05 1.01 4.27
C ILE A 56 16.75 0.32 2.95
N ARG A 57 17.76 0.15 2.08
CA ARG A 57 17.58 -0.47 0.76
C ARG A 57 17.09 -1.91 0.87
N THR A 58 17.74 -2.73 1.67
CA THR A 58 17.39 -4.15 1.82
C THR A 58 16.00 -4.31 2.42
N THR A 59 15.67 -3.51 3.44
CA THR A 59 14.34 -3.54 4.06
C THR A 59 13.26 -3.06 3.08
N ALA A 60 13.51 -1.97 2.34
CA ALA A 60 12.58 -1.46 1.35
C ALA A 60 12.32 -2.47 0.22
N LEU A 61 13.34 -3.19 -0.26
CA LEU A 61 13.18 -4.23 -1.28
C LEU A 61 12.35 -5.42 -0.77
N ARG A 62 12.55 -5.84 0.48
CA ARG A 62 11.73 -6.90 1.10
C ARG A 62 10.30 -6.45 1.31
N PHE A 63 10.11 -5.23 1.82
CA PHE A 63 8.78 -4.67 2.02
C PHE A 63 8.03 -4.46 0.71
N ARG A 64 8.72 -4.07 -0.37
CA ARG A 64 8.13 -3.98 -1.71
C ARG A 64 7.45 -5.29 -2.11
N ALA A 65 8.06 -6.45 -1.87
CA ALA A 65 7.41 -7.73 -2.16
C ALA A 65 6.09 -7.90 -1.38
N VAL A 66 6.07 -7.52 -0.09
CA VAL A 66 4.85 -7.53 0.75
C VAL A 66 3.78 -6.59 0.19
N VAL A 67 4.17 -5.39 -0.26
CA VAL A 67 3.26 -4.42 -0.89
C VAL A 67 2.63 -5.01 -2.16
N TRP A 68 3.42 -5.58 -3.06
CA TRP A 68 2.90 -6.17 -4.31
C TRP A 68 1.98 -7.37 -4.07
N VAL A 69 2.30 -8.22 -3.10
CA VAL A 69 1.39 -9.30 -2.67
C VAL A 69 0.10 -8.71 -2.11
N SER A 70 0.19 -7.68 -1.27
CA SER A 70 -0.98 -6.99 -0.71
C SER A 70 -1.86 -6.35 -1.80
N ILE A 71 -1.24 -5.68 -2.79
CA ILE A 71 -1.95 -5.12 -3.96
C ILE A 71 -2.71 -6.22 -4.70
N ALA A 72 -2.04 -7.33 -5.02
CA ALA A 72 -2.67 -8.45 -5.72
C ALA A 72 -3.87 -8.99 -4.92
N THR A 73 -3.69 -9.22 -3.62
CA THR A 73 -4.79 -9.67 -2.75
C THR A 73 -5.95 -8.68 -2.70
N LEU A 74 -5.68 -7.38 -2.57
CA LEU A 74 -6.71 -6.33 -2.53
C LEU A 74 -7.49 -6.23 -3.84
N LEU A 75 -6.78 -6.29 -4.97
CA LEU A 75 -7.38 -6.21 -6.31
C LEU A 75 -8.17 -7.46 -6.69
N LEU A 76 -7.82 -8.63 -6.13
CA LEU A 76 -8.60 -9.86 -6.31
C LEU A 76 -9.83 -9.89 -5.40
N THR A 77 -9.64 -9.62 -4.11
CA THR A 77 -10.72 -9.72 -3.10
C THR A 77 -11.73 -8.58 -3.21
N GLY A 78 -11.31 -7.37 -3.59
CA GLY A 78 -12.20 -6.21 -3.68
C GLY A 78 -13.40 -6.41 -4.62
N PRO A 79 -13.19 -6.77 -5.90
CA PRO A 79 -14.27 -7.09 -6.83
C PRO A 79 -15.15 -8.25 -6.37
N MET A 80 -14.55 -9.31 -5.80
CA MET A 80 -15.32 -10.45 -5.27
C MET A 80 -16.28 -10.01 -4.14
N LEU A 81 -15.81 -9.15 -3.24
CA LEU A 81 -16.63 -8.58 -2.17
C LEU A 81 -17.74 -7.65 -2.70
N LEU A 82 -17.47 -6.87 -3.76
CA LEU A 82 -18.50 -6.05 -4.41
C LEU A 82 -19.58 -6.92 -5.05
N HIS A 83 -19.18 -7.99 -5.73
CA HIS A 83 -20.09 -8.95 -6.34
C HIS A 83 -21.00 -9.61 -5.29
N GLN A 84 -20.45 -10.05 -4.15
CA GLN A 84 -21.24 -10.63 -3.07
C GLN A 84 -22.20 -9.62 -2.40
N ARG A 85 -21.92 -8.32 -2.47
CA ARG A 85 -22.85 -7.25 -2.04
C ARG A 85 -23.89 -6.86 -3.11
N GLY A 86 -23.89 -7.52 -4.28
CA GLY A 86 -24.80 -7.20 -5.38
C GLY A 86 -24.48 -5.86 -6.08
N ILE A 87 -23.28 -5.30 -5.88
CA ILE A 87 -22.87 -4.05 -6.53
C ILE A 87 -22.34 -4.37 -7.93
N PRO A 88 -22.92 -3.78 -9.01
CA PRO A 88 -22.51 -4.08 -10.37
C PRO A 88 -21.17 -3.42 -10.70
N ILE A 89 -20.10 -4.22 -10.78
CA ILE A 89 -18.73 -3.73 -11.05
C ILE A 89 -18.59 -3.10 -12.44
N ALA A 90 -19.39 -3.54 -13.41
CA ALA A 90 -19.35 -3.03 -14.78
C ALA A 90 -20.14 -1.73 -14.98
N ASP A 91 -20.90 -1.27 -13.98
CA ASP A 91 -21.73 -0.07 -14.07
C ASP A 91 -21.40 0.94 -12.96
N PRO A 92 -20.36 1.78 -13.14
CA PRO A 92 -19.95 2.78 -12.16
C PRO A 92 -21.03 3.83 -11.83
N ALA A 93 -22.02 4.03 -12.71
CA ALA A 93 -23.10 4.98 -12.46
C ALA A 93 -24.03 4.54 -11.33
N ARG A 94 -24.04 3.24 -10.98
CA ARG A 94 -24.83 2.67 -9.88
C ARG A 94 -24.06 2.52 -8.58
N TRP A 95 -22.80 2.94 -8.52
CA TRP A 95 -22.00 2.80 -7.32
C TRP A 95 -22.42 3.82 -6.25
N PRO A 96 -22.45 3.42 -4.96
CA PRO A 96 -22.53 4.38 -3.88
C PRO A 96 -21.39 5.40 -4.00
N THR A 97 -21.67 6.69 -3.77
CA THR A 97 -20.66 7.76 -3.92
C THR A 97 -19.38 7.47 -3.14
N ILE A 98 -19.49 6.92 -1.92
CA ILE A 98 -18.34 6.57 -1.08
C ILE A 98 -17.49 5.44 -1.67
N LEU A 99 -18.09 4.49 -2.41
CA LEU A 99 -17.34 3.47 -3.14
C LEU A 99 -16.53 4.09 -4.28
N SER A 100 -17.14 5.00 -5.04
CA SER A 100 -16.45 5.73 -6.12
C SER A 100 -15.26 6.52 -5.57
N VAL A 101 -15.45 7.26 -4.47
CA VAL A 101 -14.37 7.96 -3.76
C VAL A 101 -13.26 6.99 -3.33
N LYS A 102 -13.62 5.87 -2.69
CA LYS A 102 -12.65 4.84 -2.27
C LYS A 102 -11.83 4.33 -3.46
N LEU A 103 -12.48 3.99 -4.58
CA LEU A 103 -11.81 3.45 -5.75
C LEU A 103 -10.93 4.49 -6.46
N SER A 104 -11.34 5.76 -6.51
CA SER A 104 -10.48 6.85 -6.99
C SER A 104 -9.24 7.02 -6.12
N LEU A 105 -9.38 6.99 -4.79
CA LEU A 105 -8.24 7.05 -3.87
C LEU A 105 -7.30 5.85 -4.03
N VAL A 106 -7.85 4.64 -4.21
CA VAL A 106 -7.07 3.43 -4.49
C VAL A 106 -6.30 3.58 -5.81
N ALA A 107 -6.94 4.08 -6.87
CA ALA A 107 -6.27 4.29 -8.16
C ALA A 107 -5.09 5.28 -8.05
N ILE A 108 -5.28 6.39 -7.34
CA ILE A 108 -4.22 7.38 -7.08
C ILE A 108 -3.10 6.74 -6.25
N LEU A 109 -3.45 5.98 -5.20
CA LEU A 109 -2.47 5.27 -4.36
C LEU A 109 -1.64 4.27 -5.17
N LEU A 110 -2.27 3.50 -6.06
CA LEU A 110 -1.59 2.54 -6.93
C LEU A 110 -0.64 3.25 -7.90
N LEU A 111 -1.08 4.35 -8.53
CA LEU A 111 -0.23 5.14 -9.41
C LEU A 111 1.00 5.67 -8.68
N PHE A 112 0.82 6.21 -7.47
CA PHE A 112 1.92 6.64 -6.61
C PHE A 112 2.87 5.49 -6.28
N THR A 113 2.32 4.34 -5.92
CA THR A 113 3.11 3.16 -5.52
C THR A 113 3.93 2.62 -6.69
N VAL A 114 3.33 2.45 -7.86
CA VAL A 114 4.03 2.00 -9.08
C VAL A 114 5.14 2.99 -9.45
N THR A 115 4.83 4.29 -9.46
CA THR A 115 5.81 5.34 -9.78
C THR A 115 6.97 5.33 -8.78
N HIS A 116 6.67 5.23 -7.49
CA HIS A 116 7.68 5.18 -6.44
C HIS A 116 8.55 3.93 -6.55
N ASP A 117 7.95 2.75 -6.66
CA ASP A 117 8.64 1.47 -6.55
C ASP A 117 9.44 1.09 -7.80
N LEU A 118 8.94 1.48 -8.98
CA LEU A 118 9.54 1.12 -10.27
C LEU A 118 10.45 2.23 -10.83
N ILE A 119 10.21 3.51 -10.48
CA ILE A 119 10.99 4.63 -11.04
C ILE A 119 11.91 5.23 -9.97
N LEU A 120 11.38 5.67 -8.82
CA LEU A 120 12.19 6.31 -7.79
C LEU A 120 13.12 5.30 -7.09
N GLY A 121 12.63 4.11 -6.77
CA GLY A 121 13.40 3.06 -6.10
C GLY A 121 14.73 2.72 -6.80
N PRO A 122 14.72 2.37 -8.10
CA PRO A 122 15.95 2.09 -8.85
C PRO A 122 16.87 3.31 -9.01
N ARG A 123 16.32 4.52 -9.11
CA ARG A 123 17.11 5.77 -9.21
C ARG A 123 17.85 6.06 -7.91
N VAL A 124 17.16 6.05 -6.78
CA VAL A 124 17.76 6.23 -5.45
C VAL A 124 18.79 5.13 -5.18
N GLY A 125 18.48 3.88 -5.55
CA GLY A 125 19.42 2.76 -5.43
C GLY A 125 20.74 2.99 -6.18
N ARG A 126 20.69 3.53 -7.41
CA ARG A 126 21.89 3.89 -8.18
C ARG A 126 22.67 5.04 -7.55
N ILE A 127 21.99 6.11 -7.13
CA ILE A 127 22.62 7.26 -6.48
C ILE A 127 23.36 6.85 -5.19
N LEU A 128 22.77 5.92 -4.42
CA LEU A 128 23.38 5.42 -3.18
C LEU A 128 24.65 4.58 -3.41
N GLN A 129 24.87 4.06 -4.62
CA GLN A 129 26.11 3.33 -4.99
C GLN A 129 27.25 4.28 -5.37
N ILE A 130 26.96 5.54 -5.68
CA ILE A 130 27.97 6.56 -6.01
C ILE A 130 28.63 7.04 -4.69
N PRO A 131 29.99 7.14 -4.63
CA PRO A 131 30.71 7.69 -3.48
C PRO A 131 30.16 9.06 -3.09
N ALA A 132 29.97 9.31 -1.80
CA ALA A 132 29.29 10.51 -1.31
C ALA A 132 29.95 11.82 -1.78
N GLU A 133 31.27 11.81 -1.92
CA GLU A 133 32.09 12.92 -2.42
C GLU A 133 31.91 13.25 -3.92
N SER A 134 31.32 12.32 -4.68
CA SER A 134 31.08 12.47 -6.12
C SER A 134 29.60 12.71 -6.47
N ARG A 135 28.74 12.89 -5.46
CA ARG A 135 27.31 13.13 -5.66
C ARG A 135 27.04 14.60 -6.01
N THR A 136 26.14 14.80 -6.97
CA THR A 136 25.70 16.13 -7.39
C THR A 136 24.70 16.72 -6.40
N SER A 137 24.53 18.05 -6.34
CA SER A 137 23.49 18.70 -5.51
C SER A 137 22.07 18.16 -5.78
N SER A 138 21.79 17.80 -7.04
CA SER A 138 20.53 17.15 -7.46
C SER A 138 20.35 15.73 -6.91
N ASP A 139 21.42 15.01 -6.62
CA ASP A 139 21.37 13.67 -6.05
C ASP A 139 20.98 13.72 -4.57
N HIS A 140 21.50 14.72 -3.85
CA HIS A 140 21.14 14.97 -2.46
C HIS A 140 19.66 15.34 -2.31
N THR A 141 19.10 16.14 -3.23
CA THR A 141 17.68 16.48 -3.19
C THR A 141 16.80 15.27 -3.47
N ILE A 142 17.10 14.46 -4.49
CA ILE A 142 16.31 13.25 -4.80
C ILE A 142 16.27 12.28 -3.60
N VAL A 143 17.40 12.07 -2.93
CA VAL A 143 17.48 11.21 -1.73
C VAL A 143 16.72 11.83 -0.55
N ALA A 144 16.79 13.16 -0.38
CA ALA A 144 16.11 13.86 0.71
C ALA A 144 14.58 13.90 0.53
N TRP A 145 14.09 13.92 -0.71
CA TRP A 145 12.67 13.97 -1.05
C TRP A 145 12.00 12.59 -1.09
N SER A 146 12.77 11.51 -1.28
CA SER A 146 12.23 10.15 -1.33
C SER A 146 11.34 9.76 -0.13
N PRO A 147 11.64 10.10 1.14
CA PRO A 147 10.77 9.81 2.27
C PRO A 147 9.42 10.54 2.24
N TRP A 148 9.35 11.71 1.60
CA TRP A 148 8.10 12.46 1.49
C TRP A 148 7.11 11.77 0.57
N VAL A 149 7.58 11.18 -0.53
CA VAL A 149 6.72 10.39 -1.44
C VAL A 149 6.10 9.20 -0.69
N ALA A 150 6.90 8.47 0.09
CA ALA A 150 6.41 7.36 0.91
C ALA A 150 5.37 7.80 1.96
N ARG A 151 5.58 8.96 2.59
CA ARG A 151 4.63 9.54 3.57
C ARG A 151 3.33 9.97 2.92
N SER A 152 3.38 10.59 1.74
CA SER A 152 2.17 10.93 0.98
C SER A 152 1.37 9.69 0.60
N SER A 153 2.03 8.60 0.18
CA SER A 153 1.38 7.31 -0.05
C SER A 153 0.74 6.73 1.21
N LEU A 154 1.37 6.88 2.38
CA LEU A 154 0.77 6.48 3.66
C LEU A 154 -0.49 7.29 3.97
N LEU A 155 -0.49 8.61 3.79
CA LEU A 155 -1.67 9.44 4.00
C LEU A 155 -2.82 9.04 3.06
N LEU A 156 -2.53 8.76 1.79
CA LEU A 156 -3.52 8.25 0.84
C LEU A 156 -4.07 6.88 1.28
N ALA A 157 -3.22 5.97 1.75
CA ALA A 157 -3.66 4.66 2.25
C ALA A 157 -4.56 4.77 3.48
N LEU A 158 -4.26 5.71 4.39
CA LEU A 158 -5.12 6.01 5.54
C LEU A 158 -6.47 6.63 5.12
N ALA A 159 -6.48 7.48 4.09
CA ALA A 159 -7.72 8.01 3.52
C ALA A 159 -8.56 6.91 2.86
N VAL A 160 -7.94 5.96 2.15
CA VAL A 160 -8.61 4.75 1.61
C VAL A 160 -9.22 3.93 2.74
N LEU A 161 -8.49 3.71 3.83
CA LEU A 161 -8.98 2.99 5.01
C LEU A 161 -10.19 3.70 5.62
N MET A 162 -10.13 5.03 5.79
CA MET A 162 -11.25 5.82 6.29
C MET A 162 -12.49 5.68 5.38
N ALA A 163 -12.32 5.82 4.06
CA ALA A 163 -13.41 5.64 3.11
C ALA A 163 -14.00 4.22 3.17
N ALA A 164 -13.16 3.20 3.42
CA ALA A 164 -13.63 1.83 3.62
C ALA A 164 -14.48 1.67 4.90
N VAL A 165 -14.08 2.31 6.01
CA VAL A 165 -14.85 2.31 7.27
C VAL A 165 -16.20 2.99 7.07
N VAL A 166 -16.23 4.14 6.38
CA VAL A 166 -17.47 4.85 6.08
C VAL A 166 -18.39 4.00 5.20
N LEU A 167 -17.86 3.35 4.16
CA LEU A 167 -18.63 2.47 3.27
C LEU A 167 -19.25 1.25 3.99
N VAL A 168 -18.69 0.80 5.12
CA VAL A 168 -19.28 -0.29 5.93
C VAL A 168 -20.45 0.22 6.79
N ARG A 169 -20.54 1.53 7.03
CA ARG A 169 -21.56 2.16 7.88
C ARG A 169 -22.75 2.71 7.09
N THR A 170 -22.63 2.81 5.76
CA THR A 170 -23.68 3.26 4.83
C THR A 170 -24.43 2.07 4.25
#